data_AF-A0A4Z0MDY2-F1
#
_entry.id   AF-A0A4Z0MDY2-F1
#
_cell.length_a   1.000
_cell.length_b   1.000
_cell.length_c   1.000
_cell.angle_alpha   90.00
_cell.angle_beta   90.00
_cell.angle_gamma   90.00
#
_symmetry.space_group_name_H-M   'P 1'
#
loop_
_entity.id
_entity.type
_entity.pdbx_description
1 polymer ?
#
loop_
_entity_poly.entity_id
_entity_poly.type
_entity_poly.pdbx_seq_one_letter_code
_entity_poly.pdbx_strand_id
1 'polypeptide(L)'
;MTLFSSPEALLTFNSASQTLHLSYNATRLSVSFGQAYQRALQQMLDLNIDKLLLDLKRNAPPTEDETEQILQPLVTALPAHHTQPLFIAAVVSEGQYQYQIASYSSAASQTVPPAHIEFNYFTSRRDATAWLSEN
;
A
#
# COMPACT_ATOMS: atom_id res chain seq x y z
N MET A 1 1.52 11.83 13.58
CA MET A 1 2.96 12.16 13.52
C MET A 1 3.44 12.05 12.08
N THR A 2 4.27 12.96 11.58
CA THR A 2 4.88 12.82 10.24
C THR A 2 6.18 12.04 10.35
N LEU A 3 6.35 11.01 9.53
CA LEU A 3 7.52 10.11 9.57
C LEU A 3 8.45 10.31 8.38
N PHE A 4 7.88 10.68 7.23
CA PHE A 4 8.63 10.98 6.02
C PHE A 4 7.85 12.00 5.18
N SER A 5 8.58 12.91 4.54
CA SER A 5 8.00 13.90 3.65
C SER A 5 8.95 14.19 2.50
N SER A 6 8.39 14.26 1.31
CA SER A 6 9.03 14.64 0.07
C SER A 6 8.01 15.42 -0.78
N PRO A 7 8.41 16.04 -1.90
CA PRO A 7 7.47 16.74 -2.78
C PRO A 7 6.33 15.87 -3.30
N GLU A 8 6.60 14.58 -3.51
CA GLU A 8 5.68 13.62 -4.14
C GLU A 8 5.01 12.71 -3.11
N ALA A 9 5.56 12.56 -1.91
CA ALA A 9 5.11 11.57 -0.94
C ALA A 9 5.09 12.11 0.50
N LEU A 10 4.07 11.74 1.24
CA LEU A 10 3.91 12.05 2.66
C LEU A 10 3.53 10.78 3.44
N LEU A 11 4.37 10.40 4.40
CA LEU A 11 4.11 9.31 5.33
C LEU A 11 3.76 9.88 6.71
N THR A 12 2.57 9.54 7.18
CA THR A 12 2.09 9.92 8.51
C THR A 12 1.64 8.71 9.29
N PHE A 13 1.78 8.78 10.61
CA PHE A 13 1.23 7.84 11.57
C PHE A 13 0.03 8.47 12.28
N ASN A 14 -1.10 7.77 12.25
CA ASN A 14 -2.28 8.08 13.02
C ASN A 14 -2.33 7.17 14.26
N SER A 15 -2.12 7.75 15.44
CA SER A 15 -2.13 7.01 16.70
C SER A 15 -3.53 6.56 17.13
N ALA A 16 -4.58 7.25 16.70
CA ALA A 16 -5.96 6.91 17.09
C ALA A 16 -6.44 5.63 16.40
N SER A 17 -6.01 5.40 15.15
CA SER A 17 -6.35 4.20 14.38
C SER A 17 -5.19 3.20 14.27
N GLN A 18 -4.03 3.51 14.89
CA GLN A 18 -2.77 2.76 14.74
C GLN A 18 -2.44 2.45 13.27
N THR A 19 -2.62 3.44 12.40
CA THR A 19 -2.47 3.26 10.94
C THR A 19 -1.38 4.15 10.40
N LEU A 20 -0.50 3.58 9.57
CA LEU A 20 0.37 4.35 8.71
C LEU A 20 -0.38 4.78 7.45
N HIS A 21 -0.22 6.02 7.05
CA HIS A 21 -0.83 6.58 5.85
C HIS A 21 0.26 7.16 4.98
N LEU A 22 0.49 6.50 3.84
CA LEU A 22 1.37 6.95 2.78
C LEU A 22 0.51 7.55 1.68
N SER A 23 0.55 8.87 1.55
CA SER A 23 -0.06 9.58 0.42
C SER A 23 1.01 9.85 -0.63
N TYR A 24 0.74 9.44 -1.86
CA TYR A 24 1.63 9.66 -3.00
C TYR A 24 0.88 10.48 -4.06
N ASN A 25 1.43 11.65 -4.37
CA ASN A 25 0.81 12.68 -5.19
C ASN A 25 1.73 13.01 -6.38
N ALA A 26 2.10 11.98 -7.14
CA ALA A 26 2.71 12.12 -8.45
C ALA A 26 1.74 11.65 -9.54
N THR A 27 2.09 11.89 -10.80
CA THR A 27 1.30 11.45 -11.95
C THR A 27 1.59 10.00 -12.33
N ARG A 28 2.70 9.41 -11.86
CA ARG A 28 3.11 8.02 -12.13
C ARG A 28 3.84 7.45 -10.93
N LEU A 29 3.75 6.14 -10.71
CA LEU A 29 4.64 5.45 -9.78
C LEU A 29 6.06 5.50 -10.34
N SER A 30 6.98 6.00 -9.53
CA SER A 30 8.37 6.22 -9.89
C SER A 30 9.29 5.61 -8.83
N VAL A 31 10.60 5.74 -9.02
CA VAL A 31 11.59 5.37 -8.00
C VAL A 31 11.30 6.06 -6.65
N SER A 32 10.75 7.28 -6.66
CA SER A 32 10.33 8.00 -5.46
C SER A 32 9.23 7.26 -4.70
N PHE A 33 8.28 6.65 -5.41
CA PHE A 33 7.25 5.81 -4.80
C PHE A 33 7.86 4.59 -4.12
N GLY A 34 8.72 3.85 -4.83
CA GLY A 34 9.38 2.67 -4.28
C GLY A 34 10.16 2.98 -3.00
N GLN A 35 10.88 4.11 -2.95
CA GLN A 35 11.58 4.57 -1.76
C GLN A 35 10.62 4.93 -0.62
N ALA A 36 9.58 5.71 -0.90
CA ALA A 36 8.60 6.12 0.10
C ALA A 36 7.85 4.92 0.69
N TYR A 37 7.52 3.95 -0.16
CA TYR A 37 6.84 2.73 0.24
C TYR A 37 7.74 1.79 1.04
N GLN A 38 9.00 1.60 0.63
CA GLN A 38 9.98 0.86 1.42
C GLN A 38 10.17 1.49 2.81
N ARG A 39 10.20 2.83 2.89
CA ARG A 39 10.25 3.54 4.17
C ARG A 39 9.00 3.29 5.01
N ALA A 40 7.82 3.25 4.41
CA ALA A 40 6.58 2.92 5.12
C ALA A 40 6.64 1.50 5.70
N LEU A 41 7.08 0.51 4.93
CA LEU A 41 7.25 -0.87 5.40
C LEU A 41 8.29 -0.98 6.53
N GLN A 42 9.41 -0.25 6.43
CA GLN A 42 10.37 -0.19 7.53
C GLN A 42 9.79 0.41 8.81
N GLN A 43 8.96 1.46 8.69
CA GLN A 43 8.30 2.07 9.84
C GLN A 43 7.23 1.15 10.44
N MET A 44 6.53 0.35 9.63
CA MET A 44 5.64 -0.70 10.12
C MET A 44 6.39 -1.68 11.02
N LEU A 45 7.56 -2.12 10.58
CA LEU A 45 8.40 -3.06 11.35
C LEU A 45 8.99 -2.42 12.62
N ASP A 46 9.54 -1.22 12.52
CA ASP A 46 10.20 -0.52 13.64
C ASP A 46 9.22 -0.14 14.76
N LEU A 47 8.02 0.31 14.37
CA LEU A 47 6.98 0.75 15.30
C LEU A 47 5.98 -0.36 15.65
N ASN A 48 6.16 -1.57 15.11
CA ASN A 48 5.27 -2.71 15.27
C ASN A 48 3.81 -2.34 14.90
N ILE A 49 3.63 -1.73 13.73
CA ILE A 49 2.34 -1.32 13.16
C ILE A 49 1.99 -2.29 12.04
N ASP A 50 0.79 -2.87 12.09
CA ASP A 50 0.29 -3.84 11.12
C ASP A 50 -0.52 -3.21 9.98
N LYS A 51 -0.92 -1.94 10.09
CA LYS A 51 -1.87 -1.29 9.18
C LYS A 51 -1.25 -0.20 8.32
N LEU A 52 -1.47 -0.30 7.02
CA LEU A 52 -1.01 0.68 6.04
C LEU A 52 -2.12 1.08 5.07
N LEU A 53 -2.37 2.38 4.99
CA LEU A 53 -3.20 3.02 3.98
C LEU A 53 -2.29 3.64 2.91
N LEU A 54 -2.39 3.15 1.68
CA LEU A 54 -1.72 3.68 0.50
C LEU A 54 -2.71 4.55 -0.29
N ASP A 55 -2.53 5.86 -0.29
CA ASP A 55 -3.40 6.79 -1.02
C ASP A 55 -2.75 7.19 -2.35
N LEU A 56 -3.20 6.53 -3.43
CA LEU A 56 -2.64 6.56 -4.79
C LEU A 56 -3.59 7.21 -5.81
N LYS A 57 -4.68 7.83 -5.35
CA LYS A 57 -5.79 8.38 -6.15
C LYS A 57 -5.44 9.37 -7.26
N ARG A 58 -4.23 9.91 -7.27
CA ARG A 58 -3.78 10.89 -8.27
C ARG A 58 -2.80 10.32 -9.29
N ASN A 59 -2.38 9.07 -9.12
CA ASN A 59 -1.57 8.39 -10.12
C ASN A 59 -2.42 8.08 -11.35
N ALA A 60 -1.85 8.30 -12.53
CA ALA A 60 -2.48 8.08 -13.83
C ALA A 60 -2.79 6.57 -14.04
N PRO A 61 -3.51 6.17 -15.12
CA PRO A 61 -3.99 4.80 -15.25
C PRO A 61 -2.81 3.81 -15.30
N PRO A 62 -2.97 2.60 -14.71
CA PRO A 62 -1.84 1.73 -14.46
C PRO A 62 -1.41 1.06 -15.76
N THR A 63 -0.12 1.02 -16.01
CA THR A 63 0.50 0.00 -16.87
C THR A 63 0.77 -1.27 -16.05
N GLU A 64 0.93 -2.44 -16.69
CA GLU A 64 1.27 -3.71 -16.02
C GLU A 64 2.46 -3.56 -15.05
N ASP A 65 3.48 -2.79 -15.46
CA ASP A 65 4.64 -2.40 -14.66
C ASP A 65 4.33 -1.71 -13.31
N GLU A 66 3.21 -1.00 -13.19
CA GLU A 66 2.87 -0.26 -11.96
C GLU A 66 2.32 -1.17 -10.87
N THR A 67 1.63 -2.25 -11.25
CA THR A 67 1.17 -3.28 -10.28
C THR A 67 2.35 -4.01 -9.67
N GLU A 68 3.34 -4.37 -10.49
CA GLU A 68 4.59 -4.99 -10.01
C GLU A 68 5.36 -4.06 -9.07
N GLN A 69 5.37 -2.74 -9.33
CA GLN A 69 6.01 -1.77 -8.44
C GLN A 69 5.34 -1.64 -7.06
N ILE A 70 4.06 -1.96 -6.93
CA ILE A 70 3.36 -1.97 -5.63
C ILE A 70 3.61 -3.28 -4.88
N LEU A 71 3.71 -4.42 -5.57
CA LEU A 71 3.84 -5.73 -4.93
C LEU A 71 5.30 -6.11 -4.65
N GLN A 72 6.24 -5.74 -5.52
CA GLN A 72 7.65 -6.14 -5.42
C GLN A 72 8.34 -5.66 -4.12
N PRO A 73 8.08 -4.45 -3.59
CA PRO A 73 8.65 -4.02 -2.32
C PRO A 73 8.12 -4.81 -1.12
N LEU A 74 6.90 -5.37 -1.19
CA LEU A 74 6.36 -6.21 -0.13
C LEU A 74 7.13 -7.52 0.00
N VAL A 75 7.43 -8.15 -1.14
CA VAL A 75 8.22 -9.38 -1.20
C VAL A 75 9.64 -9.18 -0.69
N THR A 76 10.21 -7.99 -0.93
CA THR A 76 11.63 -7.72 -0.66
C THR A 76 11.88 -7.15 0.73
N ALA A 77 11.00 -6.27 1.22
CA ALA A 77 11.23 -5.53 2.46
C ALA A 77 10.77 -6.27 3.72
N LEU A 78 9.88 -7.25 3.59
CA LEU A 78 9.34 -7.96 4.73
C LEU A 78 10.21 -9.15 5.11
N PRO A 79 10.71 -9.23 6.36
CA PRO A 79 11.49 -10.37 6.81
C PRO A 79 10.63 -11.63 6.74
N ALA A 80 11.22 -12.74 6.29
CA ALA A 80 10.54 -14.04 6.20
C ALA A 80 9.95 -14.55 7.53
N HIS A 81 10.33 -13.93 8.65
CA HIS A 81 9.91 -14.26 10.01
C HIS A 81 8.88 -13.27 10.58
N HIS A 82 8.25 -12.42 9.76
CA HIS A 82 7.17 -11.57 10.24
C HIS A 82 5.96 -12.42 10.65
N THR A 83 5.73 -12.53 11.96
CA THR A 83 4.69 -13.39 12.55
C THR A 83 3.33 -12.71 12.67
N GLN A 84 3.25 -11.40 12.45
CA GLN A 84 1.99 -10.65 12.53
C GLN A 84 1.39 -10.42 11.15
N PRO A 85 0.05 -10.51 11.02
CA PRO A 85 -0.62 -10.13 9.79
C PRO A 85 -0.42 -8.65 9.49
N LEU A 86 -0.27 -8.33 8.21
CA LEU A 86 -0.15 -6.97 7.71
C LEU A 86 -1.35 -6.66 6.82
N PHE A 87 -2.03 -5.57 7.12
CA PHE A 87 -3.21 -5.12 6.39
C PHE A 87 -2.87 -3.87 5.59
N ILE A 88 -2.94 -3.99 4.27
CA ILE A 88 -2.58 -2.93 3.34
C ILE A 88 -3.76 -2.59 2.46
N ALA A 89 -4.25 -1.36 2.58
CA ALA A 89 -5.35 -0.85 1.78
C ALA A 89 -4.84 0.19 0.78
N ALA A 90 -4.96 -0.09 -0.51
CA ALA A 90 -4.57 0.82 -1.58
C ALA A 90 -5.78 1.54 -2.19
N VAL A 91 -5.85 2.85 -1.96
CA VAL A 91 -6.86 3.72 -2.55
C VAL A 91 -6.39 4.22 -3.90
N VAL A 92 -7.02 3.75 -4.97
CA VAL A 92 -6.68 4.05 -6.36
C VAL A 92 -7.84 4.74 -7.08
N SER A 93 -7.60 5.25 -8.29
CA SER A 93 -8.65 5.79 -9.16
C SER A 93 -9.57 4.68 -9.69
N GLU A 94 -10.81 5.01 -10.07
CA GLU A 94 -11.77 4.00 -10.58
C GLU A 94 -11.25 3.23 -11.80
N GLY A 95 -10.61 3.93 -12.76
CA GLY A 95 -9.98 3.27 -13.91
C GLY A 95 -8.83 2.33 -13.52
N GLN A 96 -8.06 2.68 -12.47
CA GLN A 96 -7.03 1.79 -11.93
C GLN A 96 -7.65 0.57 -11.26
N TYR A 97 -8.72 0.77 -10.48
CA TYR A 97 -9.44 -0.32 -9.83
C TYR A 97 -10.01 -1.31 -10.85
N GLN A 98 -10.66 -0.81 -11.92
CA GLN A 98 -11.20 -1.62 -13.01
C GLN A 98 -10.11 -2.41 -13.75
N TYR A 99 -8.95 -1.79 -13.96
CA TYR A 99 -7.80 -2.48 -14.53
C TYR A 99 -7.30 -3.59 -13.61
N GLN A 100 -7.15 -3.31 -12.31
CA GLN A 100 -6.69 -4.31 -11.35
C GLN A 100 -7.65 -5.50 -11.26
N ILE A 101 -8.96 -5.28 -11.13
CA ILE A 101 -9.91 -6.41 -11.08
C ILE A 101 -9.90 -7.22 -12.38
N ALA A 102 -9.70 -6.59 -13.55
CA ALA A 102 -9.59 -7.30 -14.83
C ALA A 102 -8.30 -8.12 -14.92
N SER A 103 -7.17 -7.56 -14.50
CA SER A 103 -5.87 -8.24 -14.47
C SER A 103 -5.82 -9.35 -13.40
N TYR A 104 -6.39 -9.11 -12.22
CA TYR A 104 -6.52 -10.11 -11.14
C TYR A 104 -7.46 -11.26 -11.51
N SER A 105 -8.48 -11.01 -12.35
CA SER A 105 -9.33 -12.10 -12.90
C SER A 105 -8.53 -13.08 -13.78
N SER A 106 -7.35 -12.67 -14.24
CA SER A 106 -6.40 -13.50 -15.03
C SER A 106 -5.33 -14.17 -14.16
N ALA A 107 -5.06 -13.64 -12.96
CA ALA A 107 -4.04 -14.08 -12.02
C ALA A 107 -4.68 -14.26 -10.64
N ALA A 108 -5.49 -15.31 -10.49
CA ALA A 108 -6.20 -15.61 -9.25
C ALA A 108 -5.25 -15.65 -8.04
N SER A 109 -5.54 -14.79 -7.06
CA SER A 109 -5.16 -14.93 -5.65
C SER A 109 -3.67 -15.20 -5.40
N GLN A 110 -2.81 -14.23 -5.71
CA GLN A 110 -1.44 -14.27 -5.21
C GLN A 110 -1.43 -13.94 -3.71
N THR A 111 -1.41 -14.97 -2.88
CA THR A 111 -0.85 -14.89 -1.53
C THR A 111 0.63 -14.56 -1.67
N VAL A 112 0.95 -13.26 -1.66
CA VAL A 112 2.32 -12.79 -1.74
C VAL A 112 3.05 -13.24 -0.47
N PRO A 113 4.09 -14.10 -0.54
CA PRO A 113 4.88 -14.41 0.64
C PRO A 113 5.57 -13.14 1.16
N PRO A 114 5.68 -12.95 2.49
CA PRO A 114 5.28 -13.87 3.57
C PRO A 114 3.76 -14.03 3.73
N ALA A 115 3.34 -15.23 4.15
CA ALA A 115 1.95 -15.75 4.16
C ALA A 115 0.91 -14.98 5.03
N HIS A 116 1.21 -13.76 5.46
CA HIS A 116 0.41 -12.97 6.38
C HIS A 116 0.18 -11.53 5.87
N ILE A 117 0.20 -11.28 4.56
CA ILE A 117 -0.15 -9.96 4.02
C ILE A 117 -1.52 -10.02 3.36
N GLU A 118 -2.44 -9.19 3.84
CA GLU A 118 -3.71 -8.94 3.20
C GLU A 118 -3.67 -7.58 2.50
N PHE A 119 -3.66 -7.61 1.17
CA PHE A 119 -3.60 -6.44 0.32
C PHE A 119 -4.92 -6.27 -0.44
N ASN A 120 -5.57 -5.12 -0.29
CA ASN A 120 -6.85 -4.83 -0.95
C ASN A 120 -6.84 -3.47 -1.65
N TYR A 121 -7.48 -3.41 -2.83
CA TYR A 121 -7.68 -2.17 -3.57
C TYR A 121 -9.05 -1.55 -3.26
N PHE A 122 -9.11 -0.22 -3.19
CA PHE A 122 -10.32 0.55 -2.93
C PHE A 122 -10.37 1.77 -3.84
N THR A 123 -11.57 2.22 -4.20
CA THR A 123 -11.78 3.51 -4.89
C THR A 123 -12.07 4.66 -3.91
N SER A 124 -12.24 4.34 -2.63
CA SER A 124 -12.68 5.26 -1.59
C SER A 124 -11.83 5.10 -0.34
N ARG A 125 -11.30 6.24 0.14
CA ARG A 125 -10.51 6.28 1.38
C ARG A 125 -11.36 5.88 2.59
N ARG A 126 -12.66 6.19 2.56
CA ARG A 126 -13.58 5.84 3.65
C ARG A 126 -13.68 4.32 3.81
N ASP A 127 -13.89 3.62 2.71
CA ASP A 127 -14.04 2.16 2.71
C ASP A 127 -12.71 1.46 3.06
N ALA A 128 -11.59 1.96 2.53
CA ALA A 128 -10.26 1.49 2.90
C ALA A 128 -9.98 1.64 4.41
N THR A 129 -10.35 2.80 4.97
CA THR A 129 -10.16 3.07 6.41
C THR A 129 -11.09 2.22 7.27
N ALA A 130 -12.34 2.00 6.82
CA ALA A 130 -13.27 1.11 7.51
C ALA A 130 -12.73 -0.33 7.56
N TRP A 131 -12.29 -0.86 6.42
CA TRP A 131 -11.67 -2.19 6.35
C TRP A 131 -10.44 -2.31 7.25
N LEU A 132 -9.54 -1.32 7.25
CA LEU A 132 -8.37 -1.28 8.16
C LEU A 132 -8.75 -1.14 9.65
N SER A 133 -9.97 -0.69 9.96
CA SER A 133 -10.43 -0.59 11.35
C SER A 133 -11.05 -1.89 11.85
N GLU A 134 -11.59 -2.71 10.94
CA GLU A 134 -12.23 -4.00 11.22
C GLU A 134 -11.23 -5.15 11.34
N ASN A 135 -10.07 -5.01 10.69
CA ASN A 135 -8.92 -5.91 10.81
C ASN A 135 -7.91 -5.31 11.78
#